data_AF-A0A4Q6BK45-F1
#
_entry.id   AF-A0A4Q6BK45-F1
#
_cell.length_a   1.000
_cell.length_b   1.000
_cell.length_c   1.000
_cell.angle_alpha   90.00
_cell.angle_beta   90.00
_cell.angle_gamma   90.00
#
_symmetry.space_group_name_H-M   'P 1'
#
loop_
_entity.id
_entity.type
_entity.pdbx_description
1 polymer ?
#
loop_
_entity_poly.entity_id
_entity_poly.type
_entity_poly.pdbx_seq_one_letter_code
_entity_poly.pdbx_strand_id
1 'polypeptide(L)'
;MNEDIVSTKVTYGIMFKRLWPYTRRHPWMFAAVLLIILLLTGISRMIPLIIGYAIDHGVVAKDISLFKMMALVYLGLEVSRTVLSFSQTYMFQLLGNRVLYYLREDLIRHTQALPLQYFNKTPTGRTVTRIANDVSALGDLFTDGVIN
;
A
#
# COMPACT_ATOMS: atom_id res chain seq x y z
N MET A 1 -6.99 -36.21 9.56
CA MET A 1 -7.63 -35.38 8.53
C MET A 1 -6.57 -34.39 8.10
N ASN A 2 -5.74 -34.80 7.14
CA ASN A 2 -4.55 -34.07 6.74
C ASN A 2 -4.98 -32.88 5.89
N GLU A 3 -4.85 -31.68 6.44
CA GLU A 3 -4.90 -30.46 5.65
C GLU A 3 -3.60 -30.41 4.86
N ASP A 4 -3.65 -30.95 3.65
CA ASP A 4 -2.65 -30.71 2.63
C ASP A 4 -2.68 -29.21 2.32
N ILE A 5 -1.85 -28.47 3.05
CA ILE A 5 -1.45 -27.11 2.73
C ILE A 5 -0.71 -27.24 1.40
N VAL A 6 -1.45 -27.16 0.29
CA VAL A 6 -0.86 -26.97 -1.02
C VAL A 6 -0.19 -25.61 -0.94
N SER A 7 1.08 -25.63 -0.54
CA SER A 7 2.07 -24.57 -0.73
C SER A 7 2.24 -24.42 -2.24
N THR A 8 1.21 -23.88 -2.87
CA THR A 8 1.33 -23.33 -4.21
C THR A 8 2.33 -22.22 -4.00
N LYS A 9 3.55 -22.39 -4.52
CA LYS A 9 4.54 -21.32 -4.62
C LYS A 9 3.94 -20.25 -5.53
N VAL A 10 3.04 -19.46 -4.98
CA VAL A 10 2.46 -18.30 -5.62
C VAL A 10 3.62 -17.34 -5.80
N THR A 11 4.20 -17.37 -6.99
CA THR A 11 5.32 -16.50 -7.32
C THR A 11 4.74 -15.10 -7.46
N TYR A 12 5.07 -14.21 -6.52
CA TYR A 12 4.56 -12.82 -6.44
C TYR A 12 4.54 -12.10 -7.79
N GLY A 13 5.54 -12.35 -8.66
CA GLY A 13 5.60 -11.78 -10.01
C GLY A 13 4.46 -12.19 -10.95
N ILE A 14 3.91 -13.40 -10.84
CA ILE A 14 2.81 -13.87 -11.68
C ILE A 14 1.49 -13.22 -11.24
N MET A 15 1.28 -13.08 -9.93
CA MET A 15 0.14 -12.34 -9.38
C MET A 15 0.18 -10.87 -9.75
N PHE A 16 1.35 -10.24 -9.61
CA PHE A 16 1.56 -8.85 -9.97
C PHE A 16 1.21 -8.61 -11.44
N LYS A 17 1.69 -9.47 -12.35
CA LYS A 17 1.39 -9.36 -13.79
C LYS A 17 -0.11 -9.53 -14.12
N ARG A 18 -0.85 -10.33 -13.34
CA ARG A 18 -2.30 -10.53 -13.52
C ARG A 18 -3.14 -9.39 -12.93
N LEU A 19 -2.68 -8.76 -11.86
CA LEU A 19 -3.36 -7.61 -11.24
C LEU A 19 -2.99 -6.27 -11.90
N TRP A 20 -1.84 -6.22 -12.59
CA TRP A 20 -1.34 -5.05 -13.32
C TRP A 20 -2.35 -4.32 -14.23
N PRO A 21 -3.22 -5.02 -14.99
CA PRO A 21 -4.23 -4.35 -15.82
C PRO A 21 -5.25 -3.55 -15.00
N TYR A 22 -5.60 -4.03 -13.80
CA TYR A 22 -6.53 -3.35 -12.90
C TYR A 22 -5.89 -2.14 -12.23
N THR A 23 -4.60 -2.23 -11.90
CA THR A 23 -3.84 -1.13 -11.30
C THR A 23 -3.56 -0.02 -12.33
N ARG A 24 -3.24 -0.34 -13.59
CA ARG A 24 -2.93 0.64 -14.66
C ARG A 24 -4.08 1.55 -15.07
N ARG A 25 -5.31 1.29 -14.60
CA ARG A 25 -6.49 2.11 -14.89
C ARG A 25 -6.42 3.51 -14.26
N HIS A 26 -5.50 3.75 -13.32
CA HIS A 26 -5.28 5.06 -12.68
C HIS A 26 -3.82 5.52 -12.72
N PRO A 27 -3.30 5.98 -13.89
CA PRO A 27 -1.90 6.41 -14.03
C PRO A 27 -1.56 7.63 -13.17
N TRP A 28 -2.53 8.48 -12.86
CA TRP A 28 -2.34 9.64 -11.98
C TRP A 28 -2.08 9.24 -10.52
N MET A 29 -2.69 8.14 -10.04
CA MET A 29 -2.44 7.65 -8.67
C MET A 29 -1.00 7.13 -8.54
N PHE A 30 -0.48 6.46 -9.58
CA PHE A 30 0.92 6.04 -9.61
C PHE A 30 1.89 7.23 -9.61
N ALA A 31 1.63 8.25 -10.45
CA ALA A 31 2.47 9.44 -10.49
C ALA A 31 2.47 10.18 -9.14
N ALA A 32 1.30 10.29 -8.49
CA ALA A 32 1.20 10.90 -7.16
C ALA A 32 1.91 10.09 -6.07
N VAL A 33 1.77 8.76 -6.05
CA VAL A 33 2.48 7.89 -5.09
C VAL A 33 4.00 7.98 -5.30
N LEU A 34 4.46 7.96 -6.56
CA LEU A 34 5.89 8.08 -6.88
C LEU A 34 6.45 9.44 -6.44
N LEU A 35 5.69 10.52 -6.64
CA LEU A 35 6.05 11.85 -6.16
C LEU A 35 6.11 11.90 -4.62
N ILE A 36 5.14 11.29 -3.92
CA ILE A 36 5.13 11.21 -2.46
C ILE A 36 6.36 10.44 -1.95
N ILE A 37 6.72 9.31 -2.58
CA ILE A 37 7.91 8.52 -2.21
C ILE A 37 9.19 9.35 -2.37
N LEU A 38 9.32 10.11 -3.47
CA LEU A 38 10.47 10.99 -3.70
C LEU A 38 10.55 12.09 -2.63
N LEU A 39 9.42 12.72 -2.29
CA LEU A 39 9.37 13.75 -1.24
C LEU A 39 9.73 13.19 0.14
N LEU A 40 9.16 12.04 0.52
CA LEU A 40 9.47 11.38 1.79
C LEU A 40 10.95 11.00 1.88
N THR A 41 11.52 10.47 0.80
CA THR A 41 12.95 10.13 0.74
C THR A 41 13.82 11.37 0.92
N GLY A 42 13.45 12.49 0.28
CA GLY A 42 14.13 13.78 0.45
C GLY A 42 14.09 14.27 1.89
N ILE A 43 12.90 14.28 2.52
CA ILE A 43 12.73 14.72 3.91
C ILE A 43 13.54 13.85 4.87
N SER A 44 13.53 12.52 4.70
CA SER A 44 14.31 11.61 5.53
C SER A 44 15.83 11.85 5.43
N ARG A 45 16.33 12.39 4.32
CA ARG A 45 17.75 12.79 4.17
C ARG A 45 18.05 14.16 4.75
N MET A 46 17.06 15.06 4.80
CA MET A 46 17.23 16.41 5.37
C MET A 46 17.28 16.40 6.90
N ILE A 47 16.56 15.48 7.56
CA ILE A 47 16.51 15.43 9.04
C ILE A 47 17.90 15.30 9.70
N PRO A 48 18.79 14.36 9.30
CA PRO A 48 20.13 14.25 9.87
C PRO A 48 20.98 15.51 9.66
N LEU A 49 20.86 16.16 8.49
CA LEU A 49 21.61 17.36 8.16
C LEU A 49 21.19 18.55 9.05
N ILE A 50 19.89 18.70 9.30
CA ILE A 50 19.36 19.76 10.16
C ILE A 50 19.78 19.55 11.60
N ILE A 51 19.69 18.31 12.10
CA ILE A 51 20.12 17.98 13.46
C ILE A 51 21.62 18.23 13.62
N GLY A 52 22.44 17.77 12.67
CA GLY A 52 23.89 18.02 12.68
C GLY A 52 24.22 19.51 12.71
N TYR A 53 23.62 20.29 11.80
CA TYR A 53 23.82 21.74 11.76
C TYR A 53 23.36 22.45 13.05
N ALA A 54 22.21 22.03 13.61
CA ALA A 54 21.69 22.57 14.86
C ALA A 54 22.60 22.29 16.06
N ILE A 55 23.26 21.13 16.08
CA ILE A 55 24.25 20.79 17.11
C ILE A 55 25.51 21.65 16.92
N ASP A 56 26.10 21.66 15.72
CA ASP A 56 27.38 22.31 15.45
C ASP A 56 27.32 23.84 15.56
N HIS A 57 26.22 24.46 15.11
CA HIS A 57 26.10 25.92 15.06
C HIS A 57 25.15 26.49 16.11
N GLY A 58 24.23 25.68 16.67
CA GLY A 58 23.34 26.13 17.74
C GLY A 58 23.90 25.81 19.12
N VAL A 59 24.20 24.53 19.36
CA VAL A 59 24.62 24.06 20.71
C VAL A 59 26.07 24.40 20.99
N VAL A 60 26.99 24.08 20.06
CA VAL A 60 28.43 24.31 20.26
C VAL A 60 28.76 25.81 20.27
N ALA A 61 28.17 26.60 19.36
CA ALA A 61 28.35 28.05 19.33
C ALA A 61 27.51 28.80 20.37
N LYS A 62 26.68 28.10 21.16
CA LYS A 62 25.74 28.65 22.16
C LYS A 62 24.73 29.67 21.60
N ASP A 63 24.43 29.60 20.30
CA ASP A 63 23.40 30.42 19.67
C ASP A 63 22.00 29.77 19.84
N ILE A 64 21.32 30.19 20.90
CA ILE A 64 19.97 29.72 21.24
C ILE A 64 18.94 30.16 20.20
N SER A 65 19.17 31.27 19.50
CA SER A 65 18.24 31.76 18.46
C SER A 65 18.25 30.84 17.25
N LEU A 66 19.45 30.51 16.76
CA LEU A 66 19.64 29.57 15.66
C LEU A 66 19.08 28.18 16.02
N PHE A 67 19.34 27.70 17.23
CA PHE A 67 18.82 26.41 17.71
C PHE A 67 17.29 26.37 17.71
N LYS A 68 16.61 27.42 18.23
CA LYS A 68 15.15 27.51 18.22
C LYS A 68 14.57 27.54 16.81
N MET A 69 15.19 28.28 15.89
CA MET A 69 14.77 28.33 14.49
C MET A 69 14.88 26.95 13.83
N MET A 70 16.00 26.24 14.03
CA MET A 70 16.19 24.89 13.49
C MET A 70 15.20 23.88 14.09
N ALA A 71 14.88 24.00 15.39
CA ALA A 71 13.87 23.18 16.03
C ALA A 71 12.47 23.39 15.41
N LEU A 72 12.09 24.64 15.10
CA LEU A 72 10.83 24.93 14.41
C LEU A 72 10.80 24.36 12.98
N VAL A 73 11.90 24.48 12.24
CA VAL A 73 12.03 23.90 10.89
C VAL A 73 11.90 22.37 10.94
N TYR A 74 12.58 21.74 11.91
CA TYR A 74 12.47 20.31 12.14
C TYR A 74 11.03 19.87 12.44
N LEU A 75 10.33 20.58 13.32
CA LEU A 75 8.92 20.30 13.61
C LEU A 75 8.05 20.42 12.35
N GLY A 76 8.25 21.47 11.54
CA GLY A 76 7.54 21.63 10.27
C GLY A 76 7.79 20.49 9.28
N LEU A 77 9.02 19.99 9.21
CA LEU A 77 9.38 18.84 8.38
C LEU A 77 8.72 17.55 8.87
N GLU A 78 8.68 17.30 10.19
CA GLU A 78 8.03 16.09 10.71
C GLU A 78 6.51 16.10 10.55
N VAL A 79 5.88 17.26 10.70
CA VAL A 79 4.46 17.41 10.36
C VAL A 79 4.24 17.10 8.88
N SER A 80 5.07 17.65 8.00
CA SER A 80 4.98 17.41 6.54
C SER A 80 5.21 15.93 6.19
N ARG A 81 6.19 15.30 6.83
CA ARG A 81 6.50 13.88 6.67
C ARG A 81 5.32 13.01 7.09
N THR A 82 4.70 13.32 8.23
CA THR A 82 3.53 12.60 8.74
C THR A 82 2.35 12.70 7.76
N VAL A 83 2.06 13.90 7.25
CA VAL A 83 0.98 14.12 6.26
C VAL A 83 1.26 13.36 4.96
N LEU A 84 2.49 13.40 4.46
CA LEU A 84 2.88 12.66 3.24
C LEU A 84 2.80 11.15 3.45
N SER A 85 3.28 10.65 4.59
CA SER A 85 3.20 9.23 4.94
C SER A 85 1.75 8.76 5.06
N PHE A 86 0.89 9.54 5.70
CA PHE A 86 -0.55 9.25 5.77
C PHE A 86 -1.18 9.21 4.37
N SER A 87 -0.84 10.19 3.52
CA SER A 87 -1.34 10.26 2.15
C SER A 87 -0.88 9.05 1.33
N GLN A 88 0.37 8.62 1.48
CA GLN A 88 0.91 7.41 0.85
C GLN A 88 0.09 6.19 1.24
N THR A 89 -0.07 5.93 2.54
CA THR A 89 -0.82 4.78 3.06
C THR A 89 -2.27 4.80 2.58
N TYR A 90 -2.93 5.95 2.66
CA TYR A 90 -4.31 6.11 2.20
C TYR A 90 -4.45 5.79 0.71
N MET A 91 -3.53 6.29 -0.13
CA MET A 91 -3.54 6.02 -1.57
C MET A 91 -3.31 4.55 -1.89
N PHE A 92 -2.38 3.88 -1.21
CA PHE A 92 -2.18 2.44 -1.36
C PHE A 92 -3.43 1.65 -0.99
N GLN A 93 -4.07 2.00 0.13
CA GLN A 93 -5.28 1.31 0.57
C GLN A 93 -6.46 1.54 -0.37
N LEU A 94 -6.62 2.76 -0.89
CA LEU A 94 -7.62 3.08 -1.90
C LEU A 94 -7.40 2.28 -3.19
N LEU A 95 -6.14 2.17 -3.64
CA LEU A 95 -5.77 1.41 -4.82
C LEU A 95 -6.03 -0.09 -4.62
N GLY A 96 -5.63 -0.65 -3.48
CA GLY A 96 -5.88 -2.06 -3.12
C GLY A 96 -7.37 -2.37 -3.15
N ASN A 97 -8.19 -1.57 -2.48
CA ASN A 97 -9.65 -1.75 -2.48
C ASN A 97 -10.27 -1.68 -3.88
N ARG A 98 -9.81 -0.77 -4.75
CA ARG A 98 -10.29 -0.70 -6.14
C ARG A 98 -9.92 -1.94 -6.95
N VAL A 99 -8.69 -2.42 -6.83
CA VAL A 99 -8.24 -3.63 -7.51
C VAL A 99 -9.08 -4.83 -7.06
N LEU A 100 -9.32 -4.96 -5.74
CA LEU A 100 -10.15 -6.02 -5.19
C LEU A 100 -11.60 -5.95 -5.63
N TYR A 101 -12.15 -4.74 -5.71
CA TYR A 101 -13.49 -4.52 -6.22
C TYR A 101 -13.67 -5.07 -7.63
N TYR A 102 -12.76 -4.71 -8.55
CA TYR A 102 -12.83 -5.21 -9.93
C TYR A 102 -12.61 -6.73 -10.01
N LEU A 103 -11.70 -7.28 -9.19
CA LEU A 103 -11.48 -8.72 -9.15
C LEU A 103 -12.73 -9.47 -8.67
N ARG A 104 -13.42 -8.97 -7.64
CA ARG A 104 -14.69 -9.56 -7.17
C ARG A 104 -15.77 -9.47 -8.24
N GLU A 105 -15.88 -8.34 -8.91
CA GLU A 105 -16.85 -8.13 -10.00
C GLU A 105 -16.65 -9.17 -11.12
N ASP A 106 -15.42 -9.35 -11.58
CA ASP A 106 -15.09 -10.30 -12.65
C ASP A 106 -15.33 -11.77 -12.24
N LEU A 107 -14.96 -12.13 -11.01
CA LEU A 107 -15.17 -13.48 -10.48
C LEU A 107 -16.66 -13.81 -10.28
N ILE A 108 -17.45 -12.86 -9.79
CA ILE A 108 -18.90 -13.02 -9.65
C ILE A 108 -19.54 -13.19 -11.02
N ARG A 109 -19.18 -12.32 -11.99
CA ARG A 109 -19.68 -12.39 -13.36
C ARG A 109 -19.34 -13.72 -14.03
N HIS A 110 -18.11 -14.22 -13.83
CA HIS A 110 -17.71 -15.54 -14.34
C HIS A 110 -18.50 -16.66 -13.68
N THR A 111 -18.71 -16.59 -12.36
CA THR A 111 -19.46 -17.60 -11.61
C THR A 111 -20.91 -17.66 -12.08
N GLN A 112 -21.56 -16.51 -12.30
CA GLN A 112 -22.93 -16.44 -12.81
C GLN A 112 -23.10 -17.04 -14.21
N ALA A 113 -22.03 -17.07 -15.02
CA ALA A 113 -22.03 -17.66 -16.35
C ALA A 113 -21.82 -19.20 -16.36
N LEU A 114 -21.62 -19.83 -15.19
CA LEU A 114 -21.40 -21.28 -15.11
C LEU A 114 -22.70 -22.08 -15.34
N PRO A 115 -22.62 -23.27 -15.95
CA PRO A 115 -23.78 -24.11 -16.19
C PRO A 115 -24.41 -24.63 -14.89
N LEU A 116 -25.73 -24.83 -14.90
CA LEU A 116 -26.52 -25.34 -13.76
C LEU A 116 -25.96 -26.62 -13.11
N GLN A 117 -25.30 -27.49 -13.89
CA GLN A 117 -24.63 -28.70 -13.37
C GLN A 117 -23.52 -28.39 -12.35
N TYR A 118 -22.88 -27.23 -12.44
CA TYR A 118 -21.90 -26.77 -11.44
C TYR A 118 -22.58 -26.47 -10.10
N PHE A 119 -23.74 -25.82 -10.13
CA PHE A 119 -24.48 -25.45 -8.92
C PHE A 119 -25.19 -26.61 -8.22
N ASN A 120 -25.38 -27.75 -8.91
CA ASN A 120 -25.89 -28.97 -8.29
C ASN A 120 -24.85 -29.67 -7.38
N LYS A 121 -23.54 -29.38 -7.56
CA LYS A 121 -22.45 -30.00 -6.77
C LYS A 121 -21.90 -29.09 -5.67
N THR A 122 -22.17 -27.79 -5.73
CA THR A 122 -21.67 -26.80 -4.76
C THR A 122 -22.75 -25.79 -4.41
N PRO A 123 -23.07 -25.59 -3.10
CA PRO A 123 -24.03 -24.57 -2.69
C PRO A 123 -23.58 -23.17 -3.15
N THR A 124 -24.46 -22.46 -3.87
CA THR A 124 -24.21 -21.11 -4.41
C THR A 124 -23.68 -20.12 -3.37
N GLY A 125 -24.22 -20.14 -2.15
CA GLY A 125 -23.77 -19.28 -1.06
C GLY A 125 -22.31 -19.54 -0.62
N ARG A 126 -21.82 -20.79 -0.70
CA ARG A 126 -20.44 -21.13 -0.34
C ARG A 126 -19.44 -20.61 -1.37
N THR A 127 -19.81 -20.59 -2.65
CA THR A 127 -18.95 -20.11 -3.74
C THR A 127 -18.73 -18.60 -3.64
N VAL A 128 -19.79 -17.83 -3.39
CA VAL A 128 -19.70 -16.37 -3.22
C VAL A 128 -18.87 -15.99 -1.99
N THR A 129 -19.09 -16.66 -0.84
CA THR A 129 -18.31 -16.41 0.38
C THR A 129 -16.83 -16.77 0.21
N ARG A 130 -16.52 -17.86 -0.49
CA ARG A 130 -15.13 -18.22 -0.81
C ARG A 130 -14.48 -17.17 -1.70
N ILE A 131 -15.13 -16.72 -2.77
CA ILE A 131 -14.62 -15.65 -3.63
C ILE A 131 -14.35 -14.38 -2.83
N ALA A 132 -15.29 -13.96 -1.97
CA ALA A 132 -15.11 -12.76 -1.16
C ALA A 132 -13.91 -12.89 -0.19
N ASN A 133 -13.81 -14.01 0.52
CA ASN A 133 -12.74 -14.24 1.50
C ASN A 133 -11.37 -14.40 0.84
N ASP A 134 -11.28 -15.22 -0.21
CA ASP A 134 -10.02 -15.49 -0.91
C ASP A 134 -9.50 -14.24 -1.62
N VAL A 135 -10.39 -13.44 -2.24
CA VAL A 135 -9.98 -12.17 -2.85
C VAL A 135 -9.48 -11.18 -1.79
N SER A 136 -10.15 -11.08 -0.64
CA SER A 136 -9.70 -10.20 0.45
C SER A 136 -8.31 -10.58 0.94
N ALA A 137 -8.08 -11.88 1.20
CA ALA A 137 -6.79 -12.39 1.64
C ALA A 137 -5.67 -12.10 0.61
N LEU A 138 -5.97 -12.20 -0.69
CA LEU A 138 -5.01 -11.83 -1.74
C LEU A 138 -4.70 -10.32 -1.76
N GLY A 139 -5.68 -9.48 -1.44
CA GLY A 139 -5.51 -8.04 -1.32
C GLY A 139 -4.65 -7.64 -0.14
N ASP A 140 -4.87 -8.28 1.00
CA ASP A 140 -4.11 -8.04 2.22
C ASP A 140 -2.64 -8.45 2.02
N LEU A 141 -2.39 -9.63 1.43
CA LEU A 141 -1.04 -10.08 1.07
C LEU A 141 -0.31 -9.12 0.11
N PHE A 142 -1.03 -8.52 -0.84
CA PHE A 142 -0.45 -7.54 -1.77
C PHE A 142 -0.15 -6.21 -1.08
N THR A 143 -1.04 -5.77 -0.19
CA THR A 143 -0.92 -4.50 0.53
C THR A 143 0.23 -4.58 1.53
N ASP A 144 0.28 -5.64 2.32
CA ASP A 144 1.34 -5.86 3.31
C ASP A 144 2.70 -6.05 2.65
N GLY A 145 2.79 -6.83 1.55
CA GLY A 145 4.05 -7.08 0.86
C GLY A 145 4.61 -5.90 0.04
N VAL A 146 3.83 -4.84 -0.16
CA VAL A 146 4.26 -3.61 -0.86
C VAL A 146 4.52 -2.46 0.12
N ILE A 147 3.88 -2.48 1.29
CA ILE A 147 3.97 -1.42 2.31
C ILE A 147 5.05 -1.72 3.37
N ASN A 148 5.30 -3.00 3.70
CA ASN A 148 6.36 -3.45 4.62
C ASN A 148 7.58 -4.02 3.89
#